data_AF-A0A963T6N1-F1
#
_entry.id   AF-A0A963T6N1-F1
#
_cell.length_a   1.000
_cell.length_b   1.000
_cell.length_c   1.000
_cell.angle_alpha   90.00
_cell.angle_beta   90.00
_cell.angle_gamma   90.00
#
_symmetry.space_group_name_H-M   'P 1'
#
loop_
_entity.id
_entity.type
_entity.pdbx_description
1 polymer ?
#
loop_
_entity_poly.entity_id
_entity_poly.type
_entity_poly.pdbx_seq_one_letter_code
_entity_poly.pdbx_strand_id
1 'polypeptide(L)'
;MKKIIALASIAALVAAPALAGSNTVEFTRDDGTTQVWKFNDDGTAEGPEGTAATYTWDDEAKKLCATAGGETPETRCITFSEMSSEGEAAVGDTAKYSTDDGKSGVAKIIAVEKSEEKAAE
;
A
#
# COMPACT_ATOMS: atom_id res chain seq x y z
N MET A 1 -2.35 -14.39 48.13
CA MET A 1 -1.65 -13.55 47.14
C MET A 1 -0.69 -14.38 46.31
N LYS A 2 -1.03 -14.69 45.04
CA LYS A 2 -0.05 -14.68 43.94
C LYS A 2 -0.85 -14.60 42.62
N LYS A 3 -0.45 -13.63 41.80
CA LYS A 3 -1.16 -13.08 40.65
C LYS A 3 -1.02 -14.05 39.48
N ILE A 4 -2.12 -14.40 38.81
CA ILE A 4 -2.03 -15.06 37.50
C ILE A 4 -2.44 -14.04 36.44
N ILE A 5 -1.54 -13.92 35.48
CA ILE A 5 -1.25 -12.80 34.62
C ILE A 5 -2.29 -12.71 33.50
N ALA A 6 -2.78 -11.50 33.23
CA ALA A 6 -3.50 -11.17 32.01
C ALA A 6 -2.56 -11.32 30.82
N LEU A 7 -2.88 -12.25 29.91
CA LEU A 7 -2.31 -12.29 28.56
C LEU A 7 -3.43 -11.94 27.59
N ALA A 8 -3.64 -10.64 27.40
CA ALA A 8 -4.32 -10.10 26.25
C ALA A 8 -3.31 -10.07 25.09
N SER A 9 -3.41 -11.05 24.20
CA SER A 9 -2.82 -10.96 22.87
C SER A 9 -3.47 -12.01 21.98
N ILE A 10 -4.76 -11.78 21.67
CA ILE A 10 -5.31 -12.24 20.41
C ILE A 10 -4.83 -11.22 19.36
N ALA A 11 -3.56 -11.31 19.00
CA ALA A 11 -3.08 -10.87 17.71
C ALA A 11 -2.77 -12.15 16.94
N ALA A 12 -3.84 -12.92 16.66
CA ALA A 12 -3.79 -13.88 15.58
C ALA A 12 -3.44 -13.04 14.36
N LEU A 13 -2.21 -13.21 13.86
CA LEU A 13 -1.76 -12.66 12.62
C LEU A 13 -2.82 -13.00 11.59
N VAL A 14 -3.62 -12.02 11.21
CA VAL A 14 -4.28 -12.06 9.92
C VAL A 14 -3.11 -11.90 8.96
N ALA A 15 -2.51 -13.04 8.60
CA ALA A 15 -1.73 -13.14 7.39
C ALA A 15 -2.70 -12.74 6.28
N ALA A 16 -2.76 -11.43 6.01
CA ALA A 16 -3.29 -10.98 4.75
C ALA A 16 -2.48 -11.75 3.69
N PRO A 17 -3.13 -12.36 2.68
CA PRO A 17 -2.41 -12.85 1.52
C PRO A 17 -1.95 -11.61 0.74
N ALA A 18 -0.98 -10.89 1.30
CA ALA A 18 -0.30 -9.78 0.68
C ALA A 18 0.88 -10.39 -0.05
N LEU A 19 0.81 -10.34 -1.38
CA LEU A 19 1.91 -10.48 -2.33
C LEU A 19 3.26 -10.36 -1.62
N ALA A 20 3.96 -11.48 -1.40
CA ALA A 20 5.28 -11.48 -0.76
C ALA A 20 6.24 -10.76 -1.70
N GLY A 21 6.35 -9.43 -1.58
CA GLY A 21 6.95 -8.60 -2.60
C GLY A 21 6.53 -7.13 -2.52
N SER A 22 7.20 -6.29 -3.31
CA SER A 22 6.90 -4.86 -3.43
C SER A 22 6.24 -4.53 -4.77
N ASN A 23 5.34 -3.54 -4.77
CA ASN A 23 4.69 -3.04 -5.97
C ASN A 23 5.10 -1.59 -6.21
N THR A 24 5.60 -1.29 -7.40
CA THR A 24 5.84 0.09 -7.82
C THR A 24 4.68 0.58 -8.67
N VAL A 25 4.05 1.66 -8.23
CA VAL A 25 2.86 2.25 -8.83
C VAL A 25 3.15 3.68 -9.24
N GLU A 26 2.84 3.99 -10.49
CA GLU A 26 2.83 5.34 -11.04
C GLU A 26 1.41 5.92 -10.91
N PHE A 27 1.28 7.02 -10.19
CA PHE A 27 0.06 7.80 -10.06
C PHE A 27 0.10 8.98 -11.02
N THR A 28 -0.71 8.92 -12.07
CA THR A 28 -0.91 10.04 -13.00
C THR A 28 -2.23 10.71 -12.70
N ARG A 29 -2.15 11.98 -12.32
CA ARG A 29 -3.29 12.82 -11.97
C ARG A 29 -3.91 13.45 -13.22
N ASP A 30 -5.20 13.81 -13.16
CA ASP A 30 -5.90 14.40 -14.31
C ASP A 30 -5.30 15.75 -14.79
N ASP A 31 -4.56 16.44 -13.92
CA ASP A 31 -3.82 17.66 -14.26
C ASP A 31 -2.46 17.38 -14.95
N GLY A 32 -2.12 16.11 -15.20
CA GLY A 32 -0.88 15.67 -15.82
C GLY A 32 0.28 15.46 -14.85
N THR A 33 0.09 15.76 -13.56
CA THR A 33 1.13 15.50 -12.55
C THR A 33 1.30 14.00 -12.34
N THR A 34 2.55 13.53 -12.40
CA THR A 34 2.87 12.11 -12.23
C THR A 34 3.79 11.90 -11.04
N GLN A 35 3.53 10.88 -10.22
CA GLN A 35 4.39 10.49 -9.10
C GLN A 35 4.55 8.97 -9.06
N VAL A 36 5.74 8.49 -8.70
CA VAL A 36 6.03 7.06 -8.59
C VAL A 36 6.26 6.71 -7.12
N TRP A 37 5.58 5.67 -6.67
CA TRP A 37 5.69 5.16 -5.31
C TRP A 37 5.93 3.65 -5.33
N LYS A 38 6.88 3.20 -4.52
CA LYS A 38 7.11 1.78 -4.24
C LYS A 38 6.46 1.43 -2.91
N PHE A 39 5.58 0.44 -2.90
CA PHE A 39 4.88 -0.08 -1.74
C PHE A 39 5.48 -1.42 -1.36
N ASN A 40 6.07 -1.51 -0.17
CA ASN A 40 6.73 -2.69 0.36
C ASN A 40 5.76 -3.52 1.22
N ASP A 41 5.97 -4.84 1.30
CA ASP A 41 5.08 -5.77 2.02
C ASP A 41 5.05 -5.54 3.54
N ASP A 42 6.05 -4.84 4.08
CA ASP A 42 6.13 -4.47 5.50
C ASP A 42 5.23 -3.27 5.87
N GLY A 43 4.46 -2.73 4.91
CA GLY A 43 3.60 -1.56 5.10
C GLY A 43 4.33 -0.22 4.99
N THR A 44 5.56 -0.22 4.49
CA THR A 44 6.30 1.01 4.15
C THR A 44 6.14 1.35 2.68
N ALA A 45 6.25 2.64 2.36
CA ALA A 45 6.25 3.12 1.00
C ALA A 45 7.37 4.14 0.78
N GLU A 46 7.94 4.13 -0.41
CA GLU A 46 9.02 5.00 -0.84
C GLU A 46 8.53 5.82 -2.04
N GLY A 47 8.51 7.13 -1.88
CA GLY A 47 8.02 8.08 -2.88
C GLY A 47 9.14 8.83 -3.60
N PRO A 48 8.78 9.87 -4.36
CA PRO A 48 9.77 10.71 -5.04
C PRO A 48 10.73 11.36 -4.03
N GLU A 49 11.96 11.63 -4.49
CA GLU A 49 13.01 12.31 -3.72
C GLU A 49 13.42 11.59 -2.42
N GLY A 50 13.16 10.29 -2.31
CA GLY A 50 13.49 9.50 -1.12
C GLY A 50 12.50 9.70 0.04
N THR A 51 11.30 10.21 -0.26
CA THR A 51 10.23 10.36 0.72
C THR A 51 9.86 8.99 1.29
N ALA A 52 9.96 8.82 2.60
CA ALA A 52 9.48 7.62 3.28
C ALA A 52 8.07 7.85 3.82
N ALA A 53 7.20 6.87 3.63
CA ALA A 53 5.84 6.86 4.15
C ALA A 53 5.50 5.49 4.74
N THR A 54 4.49 5.44 5.58
CA THR A 54 3.80 4.19 5.94
C THR A 54 2.46 4.15 5.27
N TYR A 55 1.97 2.97 4.91
CA TYR A 55 0.67 2.86 4.26
C TYR A 55 -0.20 1.76 4.87
N THR A 56 -1.50 1.87 4.63
CA THR A 56 -2.49 0.85 4.97
C THR A 56 -3.40 0.64 3.78
N TRP A 57 -3.70 -0.62 3.49
CA TRP A 57 -4.65 -1.05 2.48
C TRP A 57 -5.92 -1.57 3.15
N ASP A 58 -7.05 -0.98 2.79
CA ASP A 58 -8.40 -1.47 3.14
C ASP A 58 -8.99 -2.15 1.90
N ASP A 59 -9.07 -3.48 1.94
CA ASP A 59 -9.55 -4.26 0.82
C ASP A 59 -11.07 -4.12 0.59
N GLU A 60 -11.86 -3.89 1.64
CA GLU A 60 -13.31 -3.76 1.51
C GLU A 60 -13.66 -2.41 0.87
N ALA A 61 -13.02 -1.34 1.33
CA ALA A 61 -13.20 0.00 0.79
C ALA A 61 -12.36 0.29 -0.46
N LYS A 62 -11.52 -0.67 -0.89
CA LYS A 62 -10.50 -0.50 -1.95
C LYS A 62 -9.73 0.81 -1.77
N LYS A 63 -9.27 1.05 -0.55
CA LYS A 63 -8.73 2.32 -0.10
C LYS A 63 -7.30 2.17 0.39
N LEU A 64 -6.39 2.97 -0.16
CA LEU A 64 -5.00 3.05 0.25
C LEU A 64 -4.79 4.38 0.99
N CYS A 65 -4.31 4.32 2.22
CA CYS A 65 -3.94 5.51 2.99
C CYS A 65 -2.44 5.50 3.26
N ALA A 66 -1.72 6.51 2.80
CA ALA A 66 -0.30 6.69 3.04
C ALA A 66 -0.05 7.89 3.96
N THR A 67 0.85 7.75 4.92
CA THR A 67 1.29 8.80 5.83
C THR A 67 2.76 9.07 5.58
N ALA A 68 3.07 10.22 4.99
CA ALA A 68 4.45 10.63 4.77
C ALA A 68 5.10 11.00 6.11
N GLY A 69 6.32 10.51 6.33
CA GLY A 69 7.15 10.91 7.47
C GLY A 69 7.65 12.35 7.30
N GLY A 70 7.83 13.06 8.42
CA GLY A 70 8.28 14.45 8.44
C GLY A 70 7.96 15.14 9.78
N GLU A 71 8.31 16.42 9.92
CA GLU A 71 7.98 17.23 11.11
C GLU A 71 6.46 17.36 11.33
N THR A 72 5.69 17.30 10.24
CA THR A 72 4.23 17.23 10.26
C THR A 72 3.76 16.04 9.43
N PRO A 73 3.41 14.90 10.04
CA PRO A 73 2.95 13.73 9.29
C PRO A 73 1.62 14.05 8.61
N GLU A 74 1.61 13.97 7.29
CA GLU A 74 0.41 14.14 6.47
C GLU A 74 -0.07 12.78 5.98
N THR A 75 -1.30 12.41 6.36
CA THR A 75 -1.99 11.23 5.83
C THR A 75 -2.83 11.64 4.62
N ARG A 76 -2.65 10.91 3.51
CA ARG A 76 -3.44 11.04 2.29
C ARG A 76 -4.05 9.69 1.95
N CYS A 77 -5.32 9.69 1.61
CA CYS A 77 -6.02 8.48 1.24
C CYS A 77 -6.54 8.56 -0.19
N ILE A 78 -6.42 7.45 -0.91
CA ILE A 78 -6.97 7.27 -2.24
C ILE A 78 -7.91 6.06 -2.25
N THR A 79 -9.02 6.18 -2.96
CA THR A 79 -10.00 5.11 -3.17
C THR A 79 -9.96 4.72 -4.63
N PHE A 80 -9.79 3.42 -4.90
CA PHE A 80 -9.80 2.88 -6.24
C PHE A 80 -11.22 2.51 -6.64
N SER A 81 -11.66 3.02 -7.79
CA SER A 81 -13.04 2.84 -8.26
C SER A 81 -13.24 1.54 -9.03
N GLU A 82 -12.17 1.05 -9.67
CA GLU A 82 -12.16 -0.14 -10.51
C GLU A 82 -10.84 -0.85 -10.24
N MET A 83 -10.89 -1.91 -9.41
CA MET A 83 -9.81 -2.89 -9.33
C MET A 83 -10.38 -4.24 -9.73
N SER A 84 -9.66 -4.97 -10.57
CA SER A 84 -10.02 -6.34 -10.92
C SER A 84 -10.03 -7.18 -9.65
N SER A 85 -11.22 -7.60 -9.20
CA SER A 85 -11.39 -8.35 -7.95
C SER A 85 -10.80 -9.78 -8.00
N GLU A 86 -10.20 -10.17 -9.13
CA GLU A 86 -9.64 -11.50 -9.36
C GLU A 86 -8.32 -11.37 -10.13
N GLY A 87 -7.20 -11.51 -9.42
CA GLY A 87 -5.86 -11.53 -10.00
C GLY A 87 -4.79 -10.97 -9.08
N GLU A 88 -3.58 -11.53 -9.13
CA GLU A 88 -2.40 -10.85 -8.58
C GLU A 88 -2.15 -9.58 -9.39
N ALA A 89 -1.85 -8.47 -8.71
CA ALA A 89 -1.54 -7.20 -9.36
C ALA A 89 -0.35 -7.39 -10.32
N ALA A 90 -0.52 -7.05 -11.59
CA ALA A 90 0.47 -7.28 -12.63
C ALA A 90 1.01 -5.98 -13.23
N VAL A 91 2.26 -6.01 -13.72
CA VAL A 91 2.85 -4.87 -14.42
C VAL A 91 2.00 -4.53 -15.65
N GLY A 92 1.61 -3.26 -15.75
CA GLY A 92 0.73 -2.75 -16.79
C GLY A 92 -0.71 -2.58 -16.37
N ASP A 93 -1.14 -3.16 -15.23
CA ASP A 93 -2.48 -2.95 -14.70
C ASP A 93 -2.70 -1.49 -14.33
N THR A 94 -3.89 -1.00 -14.67
CA THR A 94 -4.31 0.37 -14.40
C THR A 94 -5.59 0.40 -13.62
N ALA A 95 -5.70 1.31 -12.65
CA ALA A 95 -6.90 1.52 -11.85
C ALA A 95 -7.18 3.03 -11.71
N LYS A 96 -8.45 3.42 -11.85
CA LYS A 96 -8.85 4.80 -11.54
C LYS A 96 -8.90 4.99 -10.03
N TYR A 97 -8.39 6.11 -9.55
CA TYR A 97 -8.45 6.47 -8.14
C TYR A 97 -9.00 7.89 -7.94
N SER A 98 -9.51 8.13 -6.73
CA SER A 98 -9.86 9.46 -6.24
C SER A 98 -9.28 9.68 -4.86
N THR A 99 -8.81 10.89 -4.56
CA THR A 99 -8.19 11.29 -3.30
C THR A 99 -9.21 11.95 -2.37
N ASP A 100 -8.92 11.96 -1.06
CA ASP A 100 -9.76 12.62 -0.06
C ASP A 100 -9.91 14.14 -0.29
N ASP A 101 -8.91 14.78 -0.89
CA ASP A 101 -8.92 16.19 -1.30
C ASP A 101 -9.68 16.45 -2.61
N GLY A 102 -10.50 15.49 -3.06
CA GLY A 102 -11.51 15.67 -4.11
C GLY A 102 -10.96 15.61 -5.54
N LYS A 103 -9.81 14.95 -5.71
CA LYS A 103 -9.10 14.94 -6.99
C LYS A 103 -8.93 13.51 -7.49
N SER A 104 -8.68 13.33 -8.78
CA SER A 104 -8.68 11.99 -9.39
C SER A 104 -7.51 11.79 -10.35
N GLY A 105 -7.34 10.53 -10.76
CA GLY A 105 -6.32 10.12 -11.70
C GLY A 105 -6.35 8.63 -12.00
N VAL A 106 -5.29 8.16 -12.66
CA VAL A 106 -5.05 6.76 -13.00
C VAL A 106 -3.76 6.31 -12.33
N ALA A 107 -3.84 5.23 -11.59
CA ALA A 107 -2.70 4.51 -11.05
C ALA A 107 -2.32 3.38 -12.02
N LYS A 108 -1.03 3.15 -12.22
CA LYS A 108 -0.50 2.09 -13.07
C LYS A 108 0.61 1.34 -12.35
N ILE A 109 0.53 0.02 -12.33
CA ILE A 109 1.61 -0.82 -11.81
C ILE A 109 2.73 -0.87 -12.86
N ILE A 110 3.93 -0.44 -12.50
CA ILE A 110 5.08 -0.38 -13.41
C ILE A 110 6.17 -1.39 -13.05
N ALA A 111 6.18 -1.89 -11.82
CA ALA A 111 7.04 -2.99 -11.40
C ALA A 111 6.38 -3.80 -10.28
N VAL A 112 6.66 -5.10 -10.26
CA VAL A 112 6.29 -6.02 -9.17
C VAL A 112 7.55 -6.82 -8.86
N GLU A 113 8.06 -6.68 -7.65
CA GLU A 113 9.19 -7.48 -7.17
C GLU A 113 8.64 -8.55 -6.25
N LYS A 114 8.77 -9.83 -6.63
CA LYS A 114 8.44 -10.93 -5.72
C LYS A 114 9.61 -11.11 -4.76
N SER A 115 9.34 -11.12 -3.46
CA SER A 115 10.28 -11.57 -2.44
C SER A 115 10.56 -13.04 -2.72
N GLU A 116 11.69 -13.32 -3.38
CA GLU A 116 12.23 -14.67 -3.47
C GLU A 116 12.52 -15.12 -2.04
N GLU A 117 11.63 -15.92 -1.47
CA GLU A 117 11.94 -16.78 -0.33
C GLU A 117 13.12 -17.65 -0.76
N LYS A 118 14.32 -17.23 -0.35
CA LYS A 118 15.54 -18.01 -0.52
C LYS A 118 15.28 -19.34 0.17
N ALA A 119 14.95 -20.36 -0.61
CA ALA A 119 14.82 -21.73 -0.17
C ALA A 119 16.10 -22.08 0.60
N ALA A 120 15.98 -22.20 1.91
CA ALA A 120 17.03 -22.73 2.74
C ALA A 120 17.06 -24.25 2.47
N GLU A 121 18.00 -24.67 1.61
CA GLU A 121 18.44 -26.06 1.51
C GLU A 121 19.11 -26.53 2.82
#